data_AF-A0A843JI19-F1
#
_entry.id   AF-A0A843JI19-F1
#
_cell.length_a   1.000
_cell.length_b   1.000
_cell.length_c   1.000
_cell.angle_alpha   90.00
_cell.angle_beta   90.00
_cell.angle_gamma   90.00
#
_symmetry.space_group_name_H-M   'P 1'
#
loop_
_entity.id
_entity.type
_entity.pdbx_description
1 polymer ?
#
loop_
_entity_poly.entity_id
_entity_poly.type
_entity_poly.pdbx_seq_one_letter_code
_entity_poly.pdbx_strand_id
1 'polypeptide(L)'
;MDYDYNSEYNDEDDFDEIKRIVPDTSAIIEGNVEKIINEKGLNYPEIIIPEAVIAELEHQANNQRPTGIRGLENIKKLQDLAEIGKLSIRITGRRPTKFEKDNAKLGEIDGLIQDVAKDELALLLTSD
;
A
#
# COMPACT_ATOMS: atom_id res chain seq x y z
N MET A 1 -7.05 35.16 -33.78
CA MET A 1 -7.16 34.85 -32.35
C MET A 1 -6.64 33.44 -32.24
N ASP A 2 -5.35 33.32 -32.03
CA ASP A 2 -4.68 32.04 -31.87
C ASP A 2 -4.72 31.72 -30.39
N TYR A 3 -5.41 30.64 -30.04
CA TYR A 3 -5.41 30.11 -28.69
C TYR A 3 -4.11 29.32 -28.51
N ASP A 4 -3.17 29.89 -27.77
CA ASP A 4 -1.95 29.22 -27.35
C ASP A 4 -2.31 28.03 -26.44
N TYR A 5 -2.08 26.83 -26.95
CA TYR A 5 -2.26 25.56 -26.25
C TYR A 5 -0.92 25.14 -25.64
N ASN A 6 -0.40 25.93 -24.71
CA ASN A 6 0.74 25.53 -23.88
C ASN A 6 0.27 25.42 -22.43
N SER A 7 -0.34 24.27 -22.13
CA SER A 7 -0.34 23.72 -20.78
C SER A 7 0.73 22.65 -20.78
N GLU A 8 1.95 23.01 -20.37
CA GLU A 8 2.94 22.03 -19.94
C GLU A 8 2.30 21.25 -18.79
N TYR A 9 1.95 19.98 -19.05
CA TYR A 9 1.65 19.03 -17.99
C TYR A 9 2.99 18.75 -17.30
N ASN A 10 3.24 19.43 -16.18
CA ASN A 10 4.36 19.12 -15.32
C ASN A 10 4.00 17.87 -14.51
N ASP A 11 4.45 16.70 -14.97
CA ASP A 11 4.35 15.42 -14.24
C ASP A 11 5.02 15.47 -12.85
N GLU A 12 5.79 16.52 -12.53
CA GLU A 12 6.44 16.71 -11.23
C GLU A 12 5.49 17.22 -10.13
N ASP A 13 4.41 17.95 -10.47
CA ASP A 13 3.49 18.53 -9.48
C ASP A 13 2.49 17.51 -8.90
N ASP A 14 2.18 16.42 -9.63
CA ASP A 14 1.20 15.40 -9.20
C ASP A 14 1.70 14.54 -8.02
N PHE A 15 3.02 14.45 -7.79
CA PHE A 15 3.56 13.64 -6.70
C PHE A 15 3.39 14.29 -5.33
N ASP A 16 3.33 15.63 -5.26
CA ASP A 16 3.02 16.36 -4.02
C ASP A 16 1.54 16.18 -3.60
N GLU A 17 0.68 15.68 -4.49
CA GLU A 17 -0.72 15.34 -4.18
C GLU A 17 -0.89 13.93 -3.59
N ILE A 18 0.09 13.02 -3.72
CA ILE A 18 -0.04 11.65 -3.20
C ILE A 18 0.10 11.66 -1.68
N LYS A 19 -1.01 11.94 -1.01
CA LYS A 19 -1.11 12.00 0.46
C LYS A 19 -1.50 10.67 1.08
N ARG A 20 -2.13 9.77 0.31
CA ARG A 20 -2.67 8.50 0.84
C ARG A 20 -2.36 7.36 -0.10
N ILE A 21 -1.75 6.31 0.45
CA ILE A 21 -1.33 5.14 -0.30
C ILE A 21 -1.89 3.90 0.41
N VAL A 22 -2.56 3.04 -0.36
CA VAL A 22 -3.00 1.72 0.08
C VAL A 22 -2.13 0.69 -0.65
N PRO A 23 -1.14 0.08 0.02
CA PRO A 23 -0.35 -0.98 -0.59
C PRO A 23 -1.07 -2.33 -0.53
N ASP A 24 -0.96 -3.12 -1.59
CA ASP A 24 -1.35 -4.52 -1.59
C ASP A 24 -0.27 -5.42 -0.95
N THR A 25 -0.51 -6.73 -0.94
CA THR A 25 0.44 -7.70 -0.37
C THR A 25 1.76 -7.72 -1.14
N SER A 26 1.72 -7.63 -2.47
CA SER A 26 2.93 -7.71 -3.32
C SER A 26 3.86 -6.51 -3.10
N ALA A 27 3.32 -5.29 -3.08
CA ALA A 27 4.06 -4.06 -2.86
C ALA A 27 4.72 -4.00 -1.47
N ILE A 28 4.04 -4.54 -0.44
CA ILE A 28 4.62 -4.68 0.90
C ILE A 28 5.79 -5.67 0.88
N ILE A 29 5.65 -6.83 0.25
CA ILE A 29 6.72 -7.85 0.19
C ILE A 29 7.94 -7.31 -0.57
N GLU A 30 7.72 -6.59 -1.68
CA GLU A 30 8.80 -6.03 -2.49
C GLU A 30 9.50 -4.83 -1.85
N GLY A 31 8.84 -4.17 -0.91
CA GLY A 31 9.33 -2.95 -0.26
C GLY A 31 9.13 -1.69 -1.11
N ASN A 32 8.16 -1.71 -2.03
CA ASN A 32 7.94 -0.61 -2.98
C ASN A 32 7.35 0.63 -2.32
N VAL A 33 6.69 0.49 -1.17
CA VAL A 33 6.23 1.62 -0.36
C VAL A 33 7.41 2.54 0.01
N GLU A 34 8.48 1.97 0.56
CA GLU A 34 9.67 2.74 0.97
C GLU A 34 10.38 3.37 -0.24
N LYS A 35 10.46 2.63 -1.35
CA LYS A 35 11.06 3.15 -2.59
C LYS A 35 10.31 4.38 -3.09
N ILE A 36 8.99 4.32 -3.19
CA ILE A 36 8.19 5.44 -3.70
C ILE A 36 8.29 6.66 -2.79
N ILE A 37 8.24 6.47 -1.46
CA ILE A 37 8.40 7.58 -0.51
C ILE A 37 9.74 8.31 -0.73
N ASN A 38 10.82 7.55 -0.93
CA ASN A 38 12.16 8.11 -1.12
C ASN A 38 12.38 8.69 -2.52
N GLU A 39 11.96 7.99 -3.57
CA GLU A 39 12.19 8.38 -4.98
C GLU A 39 11.32 9.55 -5.42
N LYS A 40 10.08 9.61 -4.93
CA LYS A 40 9.12 10.68 -5.26
C LYS A 40 9.15 11.85 -4.29
N GLY A 41 9.97 11.78 -3.25
CA GLY A 41 10.12 12.86 -2.27
C GLY A 41 8.82 13.18 -1.52
N LEU A 42 7.94 12.20 -1.32
CA LEU A 42 6.61 12.41 -0.76
C LEU A 42 6.70 13.08 0.62
N ASN A 43 6.02 14.22 0.77
CA ASN A 43 6.03 14.97 2.01
C ASN A 43 5.00 14.42 3.01
N TYR A 44 5.45 13.51 3.87
CA TYR A 44 4.67 12.91 4.96
C TYR A 44 3.37 12.21 4.48
N PRO A 45 3.47 11.14 3.66
CA PRO A 45 2.29 10.41 3.21
C PRO A 45 1.64 9.58 4.35
N GLU A 46 0.35 9.32 4.21
CA GLU A 46 -0.41 8.36 5.01
C GLU A 46 -0.43 7.00 4.30
N ILE A 47 0.15 5.98 4.94
CA ILE A 47 0.16 4.61 4.46
C ILE A 47 -0.97 3.85 5.16
N ILE A 48 -1.96 3.42 4.39
CA ILE A 48 -3.16 2.75 4.88
C ILE A 48 -3.05 1.27 4.53
N ILE A 49 -2.68 0.44 5.49
CA ILE A 49 -2.48 -0.99 5.29
C ILE A 49 -3.82 -1.72 5.50
N PRO A 50 -4.35 -2.43 4.49
CA PRO A 50 -5.56 -3.22 4.67
C PRO A 50 -5.35 -4.37 5.68
N GLU A 51 -6.33 -4.64 6.53
CA GLU A 51 -6.36 -5.81 7.43
C GLU A 51 -6.21 -7.13 6.66
N ALA A 52 -6.67 -7.17 5.41
CA ALA A 52 -6.48 -8.30 4.50
C ALA A 52 -5.00 -8.61 4.25
N VAL A 53 -4.17 -7.57 4.02
CA VAL A 53 -2.72 -7.72 3.79
C VAL A 53 -2.04 -8.27 5.04
N ILE A 54 -2.36 -7.75 6.23
CA ILE A 54 -1.84 -8.27 7.49
C ILE A 54 -2.18 -9.75 7.66
N ALA A 55 -3.46 -10.10 7.46
CA ALA A 55 -3.96 -11.45 7.67
C ALA A 55 -3.34 -12.47 6.70
N GLU A 56 -2.99 -12.04 5.49
CA GLU A 56 -2.28 -12.85 4.50
C GLU A 56 -0.82 -13.05 4.88
N LEU A 57 -0.09 -11.97 5.19
CA LEU A 57 1.32 -12.03 5.56
C LEU A 57 1.56 -12.89 6.81
N GLU A 58 0.72 -12.73 7.84
CA GLU A 58 0.76 -13.57 9.03
C GLU A 58 0.47 -15.04 8.70
N HIS A 59 -0.49 -15.33 7.81
CA HIS A 59 -0.76 -16.69 7.39
C HIS A 59 0.44 -17.31 6.68
N GLN A 60 1.07 -16.57 5.76
CA GLN A 60 2.28 -17.02 5.07
C GLN A 60 3.45 -17.22 6.05
N ALA A 61 3.65 -16.28 6.99
CA ALA A 61 4.73 -16.35 7.98
C ALA A 61 4.55 -17.52 8.96
N ASN A 62 3.32 -17.76 9.43
CA ASN A 62 2.99 -18.91 10.28
C ASN A 62 3.26 -20.25 9.58
N ASN A 63 3.12 -20.29 8.25
CA ASN A 63 3.49 -21.42 7.42
C ASN A 63 4.97 -21.43 7.01
N GLN A 64 5.81 -20.62 7.67
CA GLN A 64 7.26 -20.50 7.42
C GLN A 64 7.60 -20.10 5.98
N ARG A 65 6.69 -19.42 5.27
CA ARG A 65 6.97 -18.91 3.92
C ARG A 65 7.83 -17.65 4.03
N PRO A 66 8.97 -17.56 3.31
CA PRO A 66 9.85 -16.40 3.35
C PRO A 66 9.15 -15.09 2.98
N THR A 67 8.17 -15.14 2.07
CA THR A 67 7.37 -13.99 1.63
C THR A 67 6.59 -13.34 2.78
N GLY A 68 5.93 -14.15 3.62
CA GLY A 68 5.20 -13.65 4.79
C GLY A 68 6.11 -13.00 5.83
N ILE A 69 7.25 -13.65 6.12
CA ILE A 69 8.25 -13.13 7.06
C ILE A 69 8.80 -11.79 6.55
N ARG A 70 9.20 -11.74 5.28
CA ARG A 70 9.72 -10.53 4.63
C ARG A 70 8.69 -9.39 4.63
N GLY A 71 7.43 -9.69 4.33
CA GLY A 71 6.38 -8.67 4.33
C GLY A 71 6.16 -8.07 5.72
N LEU A 72 6.13 -8.90 6.78
CA LEU A 72 6.03 -8.41 8.16
C LEU A 72 7.25 -7.58 8.58
N GLU A 73 8.46 -7.96 8.16
CA GLU A 73 9.68 -7.16 8.37
C GLU A 73 9.60 -5.80 7.68
N ASN A 74 9.05 -5.74 6.45
CA ASN A 74 8.87 -4.48 5.74
C ASN A 74 7.82 -3.58 6.41
N ILE A 75 6.71 -4.14 6.91
CA ILE A 75 5.75 -3.38 7.71
C ILE A 75 6.42 -2.79 8.95
N LYS A 76 7.28 -3.56 9.63
CA LYS A 76 8.04 -3.06 10.78
C LYS A 76 8.94 -1.88 10.40
N LYS A 77 9.66 -1.95 9.27
CA LYS A 77 10.45 -0.81 8.79
C LYS A 77 9.61 0.43 8.52
N LEU A 78 8.40 0.26 7.95
CA LEU A 78 7.47 1.37 7.76
C LEU A 78 7.06 1.97 9.12
N GLN A 79 6.80 1.15 10.14
CA GLN A 79 6.51 1.62 11.49
C GLN A 79 7.69 2.42 12.07
N ASP A 80 8.92 1.94 11.91
CA ASP A 80 10.12 2.68 12.33
C ASP A 80 10.22 4.06 11.64
N LEU A 81 9.87 4.14 10.35
CA LEU A 81 9.77 5.42 9.61
C LEU A 81 8.65 6.33 10.15
N ALA A 82 7.53 5.76 10.56
CA ALA A 82 6.43 6.51 11.18
C ALA A 82 6.85 7.13 12.52
N GLU A 83 7.59 6.39 13.34
CA GLU A 83 8.09 6.86 14.65
C GLU A 83 9.03 8.06 14.54
N ILE A 84 9.87 8.10 13.50
CA ILE A 84 10.76 9.24 13.23
C ILE A 84 10.07 10.37 12.43
N GLY A 85 8.75 10.28 12.22
CA GLY A 85 7.95 11.33 11.60
C GLY A 85 8.15 11.46 10.09
N LYS A 86 8.53 10.39 9.38
CA LYS A 86 8.67 10.41 7.91
C LYS A 86 7.35 10.17 7.18
N LEU A 87 6.40 9.50 7.82
CA LEU A 87 5.11 9.12 7.29
C LEU A 87 4.12 8.87 8.44
N SER A 88 2.85 8.60 8.12
CA SER A 88 1.89 8.04 9.08
C SER A 88 1.40 6.67 8.62
N ILE A 89 1.05 5.78 9.55
CA ILE A 89 0.50 4.45 9.24
C ILE A 89 -0.80 4.23 9.98
N ARG A 90 -1.78 3.68 9.26
CA ARG A 90 -3.01 3.14 9.85
C ARG A 90 -3.32 1.79 9.23
N ILE A 91 -3.92 0.91 10.03
CA ILE A 91 -4.47 -0.37 9.56
C ILE A 91 -6.00 -0.22 9.52
N THR A 92 -6.64 -0.66 8.43
CA THR A 92 -8.09 -0.56 8.27
C THR A 92 -8.70 -1.63 7.37
N GLY A 93 -10.03 -1.61 7.23
CA GLY A 93 -10.76 -2.56 6.41
C GLY A 93 -11.12 -3.86 7.13
N ARG A 94 -11.77 -4.76 6.40
CA ARG A 94 -12.23 -6.04 6.92
C ARG A 94 -11.10 -7.06 6.95
N ARG A 95 -10.96 -7.77 8.06
CA ARG A 95 -10.09 -8.93 8.16
C ARG A 95 -10.78 -10.17 7.54
N PRO A 96 -10.17 -10.85 6.55
CA PRO A 96 -10.74 -12.05 5.97
C PRO A 96 -10.75 -13.20 6.97
N THR A 97 -11.82 -13.98 6.98
CA THR A 97 -11.93 -15.16 7.85
C THR A 97 -11.00 -16.27 7.37
N LYS A 98 -10.69 -17.25 8.23
CA LYS A 98 -9.87 -18.42 7.84
C LYS A 98 -10.48 -19.15 6.64
N PHE A 99 -11.80 -19.36 6.64
CA PHE A 99 -12.49 -20.04 5.56
C PHE A 99 -12.31 -19.29 4.23
N GLU A 100 -12.46 -17.97 4.23
CA GLU A 100 -12.24 -17.14 3.04
C GLU A 100 -10.78 -17.20 2.61
N LYS A 101 -9.80 -17.14 3.51
CA LYS A 101 -8.39 -17.25 3.11
C LYS A 101 -8.04 -18.58 2.45
N ASP A 102 -8.63 -19.68 2.95
CA ASP A 102 -8.33 -21.02 2.46
C ASP A 102 -9.10 -21.37 1.17
N ASN A 103 -10.25 -20.72 0.91
CA ASN A 103 -11.17 -21.07 -0.18
C ASN A 103 -11.48 -19.92 -1.16
N ALA A 104 -11.00 -18.71 -0.89
CA ALA A 104 -11.20 -17.57 -1.77
C ALA A 104 -10.62 -17.88 -3.14
N LYS A 105 -11.36 -17.49 -4.18
CA LYS A 105 -10.76 -17.35 -5.50
C LYS A 105 -9.66 -16.28 -5.41
N LEU A 106 -8.64 -16.42 -6.26
CA LEU A 106 -7.42 -15.62 -6.35
C LEU A 106 -7.68 -14.12 -6.69
N GLY A 107 -8.59 -13.46 -5.97
CA GLY A 107 -9.07 -12.10 -6.25
C GLY A 107 -10.13 -11.62 -5.27
N GLU A 108 -10.71 -12.47 -4.42
CA GLU A 108 -11.64 -12.01 -3.36
C GLU A 108 -10.91 -11.24 -2.26
N ILE A 109 -9.64 -11.59 -1.98
CA ILE A 109 -8.79 -10.86 -1.05
C ILE A 109 -8.38 -9.51 -1.68
N ASP A 110 -8.01 -9.49 -2.95
CA ASP A 110 -7.68 -8.25 -3.68
C ASP A 110 -8.88 -7.30 -3.75
N GLY A 111 -10.10 -7.84 -3.83
CA GLY A 111 -11.33 -7.07 -3.71
C GLY A 111 -11.39 -6.27 -2.41
N LEU A 112 -11.04 -6.88 -1.26
CA LEU A 112 -11.02 -6.18 0.03
C LEU A 112 -9.97 -5.05 0.07
N ILE A 113 -8.83 -5.26 -0.58
CA ILE A 113 -7.77 -4.25 -0.68
C ILE A 113 -8.24 -3.08 -1.56
N GLN A 114 -8.84 -3.38 -2.70
CA GLN A 114 -9.40 -2.37 -3.62
C GLN A 114 -10.53 -1.57 -2.97
N ASP A 115 -11.38 -2.23 -2.17
CA ASP A 115 -12.46 -1.55 -1.45
C ASP A 115 -11.89 -0.53 -0.45
N VAL A 116 -10.84 -0.89 0.29
CA VAL A 116 -10.14 0.06 1.17
C VAL A 116 -9.57 1.24 0.39
N ALA A 117 -8.92 1.01 -0.76
CA ALA A 117 -8.39 2.09 -1.59
C ALA A 117 -9.49 3.05 -2.08
N LYS A 118 -10.65 2.51 -2.49
CA LYS A 118 -11.81 3.30 -2.93
C LYS A 118 -12.41 4.10 -1.78
N ASP A 119 -12.64 3.46 -0.63
CA ASP A 119 -13.26 4.08 0.54
C ASP A 119 -12.41 5.23 1.11
N GLU A 120 -11.09 5.10 1.03
CA GLU A 120 -10.13 6.08 1.56
C GLU A 120 -9.72 7.15 0.54
N LEU A 121 -10.19 7.03 -0.72
CA LEU A 121 -9.77 7.83 -1.88
C LEU A 121 -8.24 7.86 -2.00
N ALA A 122 -7.62 6.70 -1.85
CA ALA A 122 -6.18 6.52 -1.80
C ALA A 122 -5.64 5.88 -3.07
N LEU A 123 -4.37 6.14 -3.37
CA LEU A 123 -3.68 5.48 -4.46
C LEU A 123 -3.40 4.02 -4.08
N LEU A 124 -3.96 3.08 -4.85
CA LEU A 124 -3.61 1.66 -4.72
C LEU A 124 -2.19 1.44 -5.28
N LEU A 125 -1.30 0.93 -4.44
CA LEU A 125 0.05 0.53 -4.84
C LEU A 125 0.12 -1.00 -4.93
N THR A 126 0.41 -1.51 -6.13
CA THR A 126 0.53 -2.94 -6.42
C THR A 126 1.80 -3.25 -7.19
N SER A 127 2.25 -4.50 -7.14
CA SER A 127 3.46 -5.01 -7.80
C SER A 127 3.23 -6.39 -8.44
N ASP A 128 1.97 -6.77 -8.61
CA ASP A 128 1.54 -7.95 -9.37
C ASP A 128 1.50 -7.68 -10.88
#